data_AF-A0A9X1TBX1-F1
#
_entry.id   AF-A0A9X1TBX1-F1
#
_cell.length_a   1.000
_cell.length_b   1.000
_cell.length_c   1.000
_cell.angle_alpha   90.00
_cell.angle_beta   90.00
_cell.angle_gamma   90.00
#
_symmetry.space_group_name_H-M   'P 1'
#
loop_
_entity.id
_entity.type
_entity.pdbx_description
1 polymer ?
#
loop_
_entity_poly.entity_id
_entity_poly.type
_entity_poly.pdbx_seq_one_letter_code
_entity_poly.pdbx_strand_id
1 'polypeptide(L)' 'MKSEFKLDRTAFHAGSHQETEKYYAKNQPKTPNERLVAANYLNSVAFQFDIDNPPKMDRTAFSMRKHTL' A
#
# COMPACT_ATOMS: atom_id res chain seq x y z
N MET A 1 5.45 -13.19 6.45
CA MET A 1 4.34 -12.76 7.33
C MET A 1 3.05 -12.97 6.59
N LYS A 2 2.17 -13.86 7.09
CA LYS A 2 0.84 -14.09 6.52
C LYS A 2 0.06 -12.77 6.61
N SER A 3 -0.32 -12.19 5.48
CA SER A 3 -0.90 -10.85 5.42
C SER A 3 -2.23 -10.81 6.18
N GLU A 4 -2.24 -10.11 7.31
CA GLU A 4 -3.47 -9.80 8.07
C GLU A 4 -4.42 -8.88 7.26
N PHE A 5 -3.91 -8.29 6.18
CA PHE A 5 -4.65 -7.47 5.23
C PHE A 5 -5.14 -8.29 4.04
N LYS A 6 -6.38 -8.03 3.63
CA LYS A 6 -7.02 -8.61 2.45
C LYS A 6 -7.52 -7.49 1.55
N LEU A 7 -7.17 -7.55 0.26
CA LEU A 7 -7.70 -6.61 -0.73
C LEU A 7 -9.19 -6.88 -0.91
N ASP A 8 -10.02 -5.91 -0.58
CA ASP A 8 -11.43 -5.92 -0.92
C ASP A 8 -11.61 -5.46 -2.37
N ARG A 9 -12.04 -6.39 -3.24
CA ARG A 9 -12.29 -6.12 -4.67
C ARG A 9 -13.72 -5.66 -4.93
N THR A 10 -14.55 -5.58 -3.88
CA THR A 10 -15.93 -5.09 -3.94
C THR A 10 -16.04 -3.60 -3.65
N ALA A 11 -14.90 -2.87 -3.71
CA ALA A 11 -14.66 -1.50 -3.22
C ALA A 11 -15.59 -0.39 -3.73
N PHE A 12 -16.56 -0.69 -4.60
CA PHE A 12 -17.69 0.19 -4.81
C PHE A 12 -18.71 -0.03 -3.69
N HIS A 13 -18.49 0.66 -2.57
CA HIS A 13 -19.54 0.77 -1.56
C HIS A 13 -20.68 1.62 -2.14
N ALA A 14 -21.77 0.97 -2.51
CA ALA A 14 -22.99 1.65 -2.93
C ALA A 14 -23.63 2.28 -1.68
N GLY A 15 -23.45 3.59 -1.51
CA GLY A 15 -23.97 4.34 -0.37
C GLY A 15 -23.88 5.85 -0.62
N SER A 16 -24.48 6.62 0.28
CA SER A 16 -24.34 8.07 0.30
C SER A 16 -22.89 8.49 0.60
N HIS A 17 -22.57 9.76 0.32
CA HIS A 17 -21.24 10.31 0.62
C HIS A 17 -20.84 10.11 2.09
N GLN A 18 -21.77 10.37 3.03
CA GLN A 18 -21.52 10.23 4.47
C GLN A 18 -21.28 8.78 4.90
N GLU A 19 -22.00 7.82 4.31
CA GLU A 19 -21.80 6.39 4.59
C GLU A 19 -20.44 5.92 4.06
N THR A 20 -20.07 6.40 2.89
CA THR A 20 -18.80 6.10 2.24
C THR A 20 -17.61 6.64 3.05
N GLU A 21 -17.68 7.87 3.57
CA GLU A 21 -16.64 8.42 4.46
C GLU A 21 -16.48 7.57 5.73
N LYS A 22 -17.58 7.17 6.37
CA LYS A 22 -17.54 6.31 7.56
C LYS A 22 -16.97 4.92 7.24
N TYR A 23 -17.33 4.37 6.08
CA TYR A 23 -16.82 3.09 5.60
C TYR A 23 -15.30 3.14 5.42
N TYR A 24 -14.77 4.17 4.75
CA TYR A 24 -13.34 4.34 4.58
C TYR A 24 -12.62 4.55 5.90
N ALA A 25 -13.13 5.42 6.77
CA ALA A 25 -12.53 5.68 8.08
C ALA A 25 -12.43 4.41 8.94
N LYS A 26 -13.43 3.52 8.88
CA LYS A 26 -13.44 2.25 9.62
C LYS A 26 -12.40 1.25 9.10
N ASN A 27 -12.15 1.23 7.79
CA ASN A 27 -11.27 0.27 7.14
C ASN A 27 -9.83 0.76 6.97
N GLN A 28 -9.53 2.00 7.38
CA GLN A 28 -8.17 2.53 7.32
C GLN A 28 -7.26 1.94 8.42
N PRO A 29 -5.99 1.65 8.08
CA PRO A 29 -4.97 1.35 9.07
C PRO A 29 -4.83 2.45 10.11
N LYS A 30 -4.77 2.08 11.40
CA LYS A 30 -4.77 3.04 12.52
C LYS A 30 -3.39 3.61 12.78
N THR A 31 -2.35 2.81 12.56
CA THR A 31 -0.97 3.21 12.80
C THR A 31 -0.19 3.42 11.50
N PRO A 32 0.85 4.27 11.49
CA PRO A 32 1.74 4.41 10.33
C PRO A 32 2.37 3.09 9.90
N ASN A 33 2.73 2.22 10.85
CA ASN A 33 3.31 0.92 10.55
C ASN A 33 2.32 0.02 9.80
N GLU A 34 1.08 -0.10 10.30
CA GLU A 34 0.03 -0.85 9.60
C GLU A 34 -0.23 -0.28 8.19
N ARG A 35 -0.17 1.05 8.03
CA ARG A 35 -0.35 1.70 6.73
C ARG A 35 0.75 1.29 5.74
N LEU A 36 2.00 1.21 6.18
CA LEU A 36 3.11 0.75 5.35
C LEU A 36 2.97 -0.73 4.97
N VAL A 37 2.54 -1.58 5.91
CA VAL A 37 2.31 -3.00 5.64
C VAL A 37 1.16 -3.20 4.64
N ALA A 38 0.05 -2.49 4.83
CA ALA A 38 -1.08 -2.52 3.90
C ALA A 38 -0.67 -2.02 2.50
N ALA A 39 0.09 -0.93 2.41
CA ALA A 39 0.61 -0.43 1.14
C ALA A 39 1.55 -1.45 0.45
N ASN A 40 2.43 -2.09 1.21
CA ASN A 40 3.33 -3.12 0.66
C ASN A 40 2.56 -4.33 0.12
N TYR A 41 1.50 -4.75 0.83
CA TYR A 41 0.61 -5.80 0.36
C TYR A 41 -0.09 -5.41 -0.95
N LEU A 42 -0.66 -4.21 -1.04
CA LEU A 42 -1.28 -3.71 -2.27
C LEU A 42 -0.30 -3.68 -3.43
N ASN A 43 0.94 -3.24 -3.19
CA ASN A 43 1.99 -3.25 -4.20
C ASN A 43 2.36 -4.69 -4.64
N SER A 44 2.42 -5.64 -3.71
CA SER A 44 2.69 -7.06 -4.03
C SER A 44 1.63 -7.65 -4.96
N VAL A 45 0.36 -7.28 -4.77
CA VAL A 45 -0.74 -7.68 -5.63
C VAL A 45 -0.64 -6.99 -7.00
N ALA A 46 -0.35 -5.69 -7.02
CA ALA A 46 -0.28 -4.90 -8.26
C ALA A 46 0.89 -5.30 -9.17
N PHE A 47 2.05 -5.59 -8.60
CA PHE A 47 3.28 -5.94 -9.33
C PHE A 47 3.63 -7.43 -9.28
N GLN A 48 2.75 -8.25 -8.69
CA GLN A 48 2.85 -9.71 -8.65
C GLN A 48 4.19 -10.22 -8.10
N PHE A 49 4.63 -9.68 -6.96
CA PHE A 49 5.84 -10.14 -6.28
C PHE A 49 5.52 -10.85 -4.96
N ASP A 50 6.43 -11.70 -4.50
CA ASP A 50 6.33 -12.34 -3.19
C ASP A 50 6.62 -11.32 -2.08
N ILE A 51 5.64 -11.08 -1.21
CA ILE A 51 5.78 -10.13 -0.10
C ILE A 51 6.87 -10.53 0.91
N ASP A 52 7.15 -11.82 1.03
CA ASP A 52 8.20 -12.36 1.91
C ASP A 52 9.58 -12.40 1.22
N ASN A 53 9.61 -12.22 -0.11
CA ASN A 53 10.82 -12.12 -0.91
C ASN A 53 10.68 -11.04 -2.01
N PRO A 54 10.57 -9.75 -1.62
CA PRO A 54 10.30 -8.68 -2.56
C PRO A 54 11.51 -8.38 -3.45
N PRO A 55 11.29 -7.88 -4.69
CA PRO A 55 12.37 -7.48 -5.59
C PRO A 55 13.18 -6.34 -4.98
N LYS A 56 14.50 -6.39 -5.16
CA LYS A 56 15.40 -5.36 -4.65
C LYS A 56 15.27 -4.09 -5.50
N MET A 57 15.24 -2.95 -4.83
CA MET A 57 15.27 -1.65 -5.48
C MET A 57 16.58 -1.47 -6.27
N ASP A 58 16.47 -1.16 -7.56
CA ASP A 58 17.61 -0.72 -8.35
C ASP A 58 17.99 0.72 -7.97
N ARG A 59 19.17 0.88 -7.38
CA ARG A 59 19.70 2.19 -6.96
C ARG A 59 20.42 2.92 -8.08
N THR A 60 20.63 2.29 -9.23
CA THR A 60 21.35 2.86 -10.36
C THR A 60 20.47 3.71 -11.27
N ALA A 61 19.15 3.45 -11.30
CA ALA A 61 18.17 4.24 -12.03
C ALA A 61 18.07 5.70 -11.53
N PHE A 62 18.31 5.93 -10.23
CA PHE A 62 18.28 7.25 -9.62
C PHE A 62 19.70 7.81 -9.44
N SER A 63 20.38 8.11 -10.55
CA SER A 63 21.63 8.87 -10.48
C SER A 63 21.32 10.34 -10.22
N MET A 64 21.51 10.81 -8.99
CA MET A 64 21.54 12.25 -8.70
C MET A 64 22.98 12.73 -8.82
N ARG A 65 23.23 13.72 -9.69
CA ARG A 65 24.51 14.44 -9.66
C ARG A 65 24.63 15.13 -8.32
N LYS A 66 25.69 14.83 -7.56
CA LYS A 66 26.00 15.53 -6.32
C LYS A 66 26.21 17.01 -6.67
N HIS A 67 25.39 17.90 -6.10
CA HIS A 67 25.62 19.33 -6.26
C HIS A 67 26.90 19.67 -5.50
N THR A 68 27.96 20.04 -6.21
CA THR A 68 29.16 20.62 -5.60
C THR A 68 28.87 22.08 -5.23
N LEU A 69 29.23 22.47 -4.01
CA LEU A 69 29.22 23.85 -3.53
C LEU A 69 30.44 24.61 -4.03
#